data_AF-A0A354PEK1-F1
#
_entry.id   AF-A0A354PEK1-F1
#
_cell.length_a   1.000
_cell.length_b   1.000
_cell.length_c   1.000
_cell.angle_alpha   90.00
_cell.angle_beta   90.00
_cell.angle_gamma   90.00
#
_symmetry.space_group_name_H-M   'P 1'
#
loop_
_entity.id
_entity.type
_entity.pdbx_description
1 polymer ?
#
loop_
_entity_poly.entity_id
_entity_poly.type
_entity_poly.pdbx_seq_one_letter_code
_entity_poly.pdbx_strand_id
1 'polypeptide(L)'
;MVIPGVITGIAIAYIGGRFELTSLQRLITVFPLFFTIMTVWVFGMAGLAHAFGMVHAKVRPMPRCWHCGKNLRSRHAMQCFECGADWHDPRQMLE
;
A
#
# COMPACT_ATOMS: atom_id res chain seq x y z
N MET A 1 -13.59 1.72 13.08
CA MET A 1 -14.02 2.70 14.11
C MET A 1 -12.81 3.55 14.52
N VAL A 2 -12.55 4.67 13.83
CA VAL A 2 -11.41 5.61 14.09
C VAL A 2 -11.89 6.86 14.87
N ILE A 3 -13.21 6.95 15.05
CA ILE A 3 -13.94 8.09 15.61
C ILE A 3 -13.52 8.43 17.06
N PRO A 4 -13.24 7.47 17.97
CA PRO A 4 -12.91 7.83 19.36
C PRO A 4 -11.60 8.60 19.51
N GLY A 5 -10.56 8.25 18.74
CA GLY A 5 -9.23 8.84 18.87
C GLY A 5 -9.16 10.30 18.42
N VAL A 6 -9.84 10.62 17.31
CA VAL A 6 -9.89 12.00 16.78
C VAL A 6 -10.72 12.91 17.69
N ILE A 7 -11.88 12.43 18.18
CA ILE A 7 -12.72 13.19 19.11
C ILE A 7 -11.98 13.44 20.43
N THR A 8 -11.29 12.43 20.95
CA THR A 8 -10.50 12.56 22.19
C THR A 8 -9.34 13.54 22.01
N GLY A 9 -8.62 13.49 20.88
CA GLY A 9 -7.55 14.45 20.57
C GLY A 9 -8.05 15.90 20.46
N ILE A 10 -9.18 16.13 19.77
CA ILE A 10 -9.78 17.46 19.63
C ILE A 10 -10.30 17.98 20.99
N ALA A 11 -10.96 17.13 21.77
CA ALA A 11 -11.48 17.51 23.08
C ALA A 11 -10.35 17.90 24.05
N ILE A 12 -9.27 17.12 24.10
CA ILE A 12 -8.12 17.40 24.97
C ILE A 12 -7.37 18.65 24.48
N ALA A 13 -7.21 18.86 23.17
CA ALA A 13 -6.60 20.09 22.63
C ALA A 13 -7.45 21.34 22.95
N TYR A 14 -8.78 21.25 22.85
CA TYR A 14 -9.71 22.34 23.18
C TYR A 14 -9.69 22.70 24.68
N ILE A 15 -9.65 21.69 25.55
CA ILE A 15 -9.51 21.88 27.00
C ILE A 15 -8.11 22.45 27.33
N GLY A 16 -7.05 21.97 26.65
CA GLY A 16 -5.67 22.39 26.84
C GLY A 16 -5.38 23.85 26.49
N GLY A 17 -6.21 24.48 25.65
CA GLY A 17 -6.13 25.91 25.33
C GLY A 17 -6.77 26.83 26.39
N ARG A 18 -7.63 26.29 27.26
CA ARG A 18 -8.37 27.03 28.31
C ARG A 18 -7.68 27.03 29.67
N PHE A 19 -6.81 26.06 29.91
CA PHE A 19 -6.03 25.95 31.14
C PHE A 19 -4.55 26.19 30.76
N GLU A 20 -3.76 26.85 31.61
CA GLU A 20 -2.33 27.10 31.37
C GLU A 20 -1.51 25.79 31.43
N LEU A 21 -1.73 24.88 30.47
CA LEU A 21 -0.99 23.64 30.37
C LEU A 21 0.46 23.97 30.04
N THR A 22 1.37 23.37 30.80
CA THR A 22 2.81 23.44 30.54
C THR A 22 3.10 22.97 29.10
N SER A 23 4.14 23.50 28.46
CA SER A 23 4.47 23.19 27.06
C SER A 23 4.58 21.68 26.78
N LEU A 24 4.98 20.90 27.78
CA LEU A 24 5.03 19.43 27.73
C LEU A 24 3.64 18.81 27.57
N GLN A 25 2.65 19.28 28.33
CA GLN A 25 1.29 18.75 28.28
C GLN A 25 0.64 19.04 26.92
N ARG A 26 0.83 20.23 26.35
CA ARG A 26 0.34 20.55 25.00
C ARG A 26 0.89 19.57 23.96
N LEU A 27 2.17 19.22 24.04
CA LEU A 27 2.80 18.26 23.14
C LEU A 27 2.18 16.86 23.26
N ILE A 28 1.87 16.42 24.49
CA ILE A 28 1.18 15.15 24.75
C ILE A 28 -0.22 15.14 24.12
N THR A 29 -0.94 16.27 24.07
CA THR A 29 -2.29 16.33 23.46
C THR A 29 -2.26 16.24 21.93
N VAL A 30 -1.22 16.75 21.29
CA VAL A 30 -1.08 16.78 19.82
C VAL A 30 -0.61 15.44 19.28
N PHE A 31 0.14 14.67 20.08
CA PHE A 31 0.72 13.40 19.66
C PHE A 31 -0.33 12.37 19.21
N PRO A 32 -1.43 12.09 19.95
CA PRO A 32 -2.49 11.20 19.47
C PRO A 32 -3.13 11.66 18.16
N LEU A 33 -3.36 12.97 18.01
CA LEU A 33 -3.93 13.52 16.78
C LEU A 33 -2.99 13.27 15.60
N PHE A 34 -1.69 13.54 15.76
CA PHE A 34 -0.68 13.26 14.75
C PHE A 34 -0.65 11.76 14.36
N PHE A 35 -0.64 10.86 15.36
CA PHE A 35 -0.65 9.42 15.10
C PHE A 35 -1.91 8.96 14.38
N THR A 36 -3.09 9.49 14.73
CA THR A 36 -4.34 9.15 14.01
C THR A 36 -4.31 9.60 12.56
N ILE A 37 -3.83 10.81 12.29
CA ILE A 37 -3.67 11.33 10.91
C ILE A 37 -2.69 10.47 10.12
N MET A 38 -1.51 10.18 10.69
CA MET A 38 -0.50 9.32 10.05
C MET A 38 -1.04 7.92 9.78
N THR A 39 -1.75 7.33 10.73
CA THR A 39 -2.36 6.00 10.59
C THR A 39 -3.38 5.99 9.45
N VAL A 40 -4.30 6.96 9.42
CA VAL A 40 -5.30 7.08 8.34
C VAL A 40 -4.61 7.26 6.99
N TRP A 41 -3.57 8.08 6.92
CA TRP A 41 -2.83 8.29 5.67
C TRP A 41 -2.13 7.02 5.19
N VAL A 42 -1.39 6.32 6.06
CA VAL A 42 -0.68 5.08 5.71
C VAL A 42 -1.65 4.00 5.23
N PHE A 43 -2.72 3.74 5.99
CA PHE A 43 -3.70 2.72 5.60
C PHE A 43 -4.51 3.14 4.37
N GLY A 44 -4.81 4.43 4.22
CA GLY A 44 -5.46 4.96 3.03
C GLY A 44 -4.62 4.74 1.77
N MET A 45 -3.32 5.08 1.83
CA MET A 45 -2.39 4.86 0.71
C MET A 45 -2.16 3.38 0.43
N ALA A 46 -2.09 2.52 1.45
CA ALA A 46 -2.00 1.07 1.28
C ALA A 46 -3.25 0.51 0.58
N GLY A 47 -4.44 0.96 1.00
CA GLY A 47 -5.71 0.58 0.35
C GLY A 47 -5.77 1.02 -1.10
N LEU A 48 -5.36 2.25 -1.40
CA LEU A 48 -5.26 2.76 -2.77
C LEU A 48 -4.28 1.91 -3.60
N ALA A 49 -3.07 1.65 -3.10
CA ALA A 49 -2.07 0.83 -3.79
C ALA A 49 -2.60 -0.58 -4.10
N HIS A 50 -3.32 -1.20 -3.16
CA HIS A 50 -3.95 -2.50 -3.35
C HIS A 50 -5.03 -2.45 -4.44
N ALA A 51 -5.93 -1.46 -4.39
CA ALA A 51 -6.97 -1.29 -5.40
C ALA A 51 -6.37 -1.07 -6.81
N PHE A 52 -5.38 -0.19 -6.92
CA PHE A 52 -4.66 0.02 -8.18
C PHE A 52 -3.96 -1.25 -8.67
N GLY A 53 -3.33 -2.01 -7.78
CA GLY A 53 -2.70 -3.29 -8.10
C GLY A 53 -3.69 -4.30 -8.68
N MET A 54 -4.87 -4.44 -8.08
CA MET A 54 -5.93 -5.31 -8.59
C MET A 54 -6.45 -4.86 -9.96
N VAL A 55 -6.69 -3.56 -10.15
CA VAL A 55 -7.14 -3.02 -11.43
C VAL A 55 -6.08 -3.25 -12.51
N HIS A 56 -4.81 -2.98 -12.22
CA HIS A 56 -3.71 -3.23 -13.15
C HIS A 56 -3.60 -4.69 -13.56
N ALA A 57 -3.76 -5.63 -12.61
CA ALA A 57 -3.74 -7.05 -12.90
C ALA A 57 -4.90 -7.50 -13.81
N LYS A 58 -6.07 -6.85 -13.70
CA LYS A 58 -7.23 -7.12 -14.55
C LYS A 58 -7.09 -6.52 -15.95
N VAL A 59 -6.62 -5.27 -16.05
CA VAL A 59 -6.45 -4.57 -17.34
C VAL A 59 -5.29 -5.16 -18.13
N ARG A 60 -4.20 -5.52 -17.45
CA ARG A 60 -3.06 -6.17 -18.06
C ARG A 60 -2.82 -7.49 -17.30
N PRO A 61 -3.29 -8.64 -17.83
CA PRO A 61 -2.98 -9.94 -17.24
C PRO A 61 -1.50 -10.28 -17.42
N MET A 62 -0.92 -11.01 -16.47
CA MET A 62 0.47 -11.47 -16.58
C MET A 62 0.61 -12.40 -17.80
N PRO A 63 1.68 -12.25 -18.59
CA PRO A 63 1.95 -13.17 -19.69
C PRO A 63 2.19 -14.59 -19.16
N ARG A 64 1.69 -15.58 -19.91
CA ARG A 64 1.88 -17.00 -19.64
C ARG A 64 3.08 -17.50 -20.43
N CYS A 65 3.84 -18.41 -19.83
CA CYS A 65 4.89 -19.13 -20.54
C CYS A 65 4.27 -19.95 -21.69
N TRP A 66 4.83 -19.84 -22.88
CA TRP A 66 4.39 -20.59 -24.06
C TRP A 66 4.61 -22.10 -23.90
N HIS A 67 5.67 -22.51 -23.18
CA HIS A 67 6.03 -23.91 -23.00
C HIS A 67 5.22 -24.61 -21.90
N CYS A 68 5.13 -24.03 -20.70
CA CYS A 68 4.47 -24.67 -19.55
C CYS A 68 3.12 -24.05 -19.14
N GLY A 69 2.69 -22.95 -19.79
CA GLY A 69 1.41 -22.29 -19.52
C GLY A 69 1.31 -21.51 -18.20
N LYS A 70 2.31 -21.61 -17.30
CA LYS A 70 2.33 -20.90 -16.01
C LYS A 70 2.57 -19.40 -16.19
N ASN A 71 2.04 -18.59 -15.26
CA ASN A 71 2.26 -17.14 -15.27
C ASN A 71 3.73 -16.80 -15.01
N LEU A 72 4.28 -15.86 -15.76
CA LEU A 72 5.61 -15.33 -15.51
C LEU A 72 5.61 -14.49 -14.22
N ARG A 73 6.70 -14.61 -13.44
CA ARG A 73 6.87 -13.87 -12.17
C ARG A 73 6.90 -12.36 -12.36
N SER A 74 7.43 -11.91 -13.50
CA SER A 74 7.39 -10.51 -13.92
C SER A 74 7.18 -10.43 -15.44
N ARG A 75 6.69 -9.28 -15.91
CA ARG A 75 6.52 -9.01 -17.35
C ARG A 75 7.84 -8.86 -18.12
N HIS A 76 8.94 -8.66 -17.41
CA HIS A 76 10.27 -8.44 -17.98
C HIS A 76 11.19 -9.65 -17.73
N ALA A 77 10.66 -10.76 -17.23
CA ALA A 77 11.46 -11.93 -16.84
C ALA A 77 11.93 -12.68 -18.09
N MET A 78 13.21 -12.58 -18.46
CA MET A 78 13.85 -13.21 -19.64
C MET A 78 13.66 -14.73 -19.76
N GLN A 79 13.38 -15.41 -18.65
CA GLN A 79 13.22 -16.86 -18.58
C GLN A 79 12.04 -17.22 -17.68
N CYS A 80 11.34 -18.30 -17.99
CA CYS A 80 10.32 -18.86 -17.10
C CYS A 80 11.00 -19.49 -15.87
N PHE A 81 10.64 -19.02 -14.67
CA PHE A 81 11.22 -19.53 -13.42
C PHE A 81 10.87 -21.01 -13.14
N GLU A 82 9.79 -21.51 -13.75
CA GLU A 82 9.26 -22.85 -13.49
C GLU A 82 9.86 -23.91 -14.41
N CYS A 83 10.00 -23.62 -15.70
CA CYS A 83 10.50 -24.58 -16.70
C CYS A 83 11.85 -24.19 -17.31
N GLY A 84 12.38 -23.00 -17.04
CA GLY A 84 13.62 -22.52 -17.62
C GLY A 84 13.55 -22.15 -19.11
N ALA A 85 12.36 -22.14 -19.73
CA ALA A 85 12.23 -21.75 -21.13
C ALA A 85 12.43 -20.23 -21.31
N ASP A 86 13.19 -19.84 -22.32
CA ASP A 86 13.34 -18.43 -22.71
C ASP A 86 12.11 -17.98 -23.50
N TRP A 87 11.58 -16.79 -23.17
CA TRP A 87 10.36 -16.26 -23.82
C TRP A 87 10.66 -15.24 -24.92
N HIS A 88 11.91 -14.76 -25.00
CA HIS A 88 12.34 -13.75 -25.96
C HIS A 88 13.04 -14.31 -27.19
N ASP A 89 13.30 -15.62 -27.28
CA ASP A 89 13.90 -16.20 -28.49
C ASP A 89 12.80 -16.52 -29.52
N PRO A 90 12.64 -15.71 -30.60
CA PRO A 90 11.65 -15.97 -31.63
C PRO A 90 11.88 -17.30 -32.37
N ARG A 91 13.07 -17.90 -32.26
CA ARG A 91 13.37 -19.20 -32.88
C ARG A 91 12.64 -20.36 -32.20
N GLN A 92 12.30 -20.25 -30.92
CA GLN A 92 11.57 -21.30 -30.19
C GLN A 92 10.04 -21.25 -30.39
N MET A 93 9.50 -20.20 -31.05
CA MET A 93 8.06 -20.06 -31.29
C MET A 93 7.61 -20.58 -32.67
N LEU A 94 8.54 -20.98 -33.53
CA LEU A 94 8.31 -21.35 -34.94
C LEU A 94 8.47 -22.86 -35.23
N GLU A 95 8.79 -23.67 -34.21
CA GLU A 95 8.84 -25.14 -34.26
C GLU A 95 7.61 -25.74 -33.56
#